data_AF-A0A958L2M9-F1
#
_entry.id   AF-A0A958L2M9-F1
#
_cell.length_a   1.000
_cell.length_b   1.000
_cell.length_c   1.000
_cell.angle_alpha   90.00
_cell.angle_beta   90.00
_cell.angle_gamma   90.00
#
_symmetry.space_group_name_H-M   'P 1'
#
loop_
_entity.id
_entity.type
_entity.pdbx_description
1 polymer ?
#
loop_
_entity_poly.entity_id
_entity_poly.type
_entity_poly.pdbx_seq_one_letter_code
_entity_poly.pdbx_strand_id
1 'polypeptide(L)'
;EKFGLEVANGEVEIGQTYPIYGMITKIIDETPGKVVVEINFSIKANMTIPDAAKINLLKERAFEPGIFVSTVRDKEEGIRVDCSTVVFGRRQQFNA
;
A
#
# COMPACT_ATOMS: atom_id res chain seq x y z
N GLU A 1 2.74 -13.39 31.48
CA GLU A 1 3.57 -12.49 30.65
C GLU A 1 2.63 -11.72 29.71
N LYS A 2 2.60 -10.39 29.79
CA LYS A 2 1.77 -9.56 28.90
C LYS A 2 2.59 -9.28 27.65
N PHE A 3 2.25 -9.93 26.54
CA PHE A 3 2.74 -9.55 25.22
C PHE A 3 2.10 -8.20 24.85
N GLY A 4 2.72 -7.10 25.27
CA GLY A 4 2.38 -5.77 24.81
C GLY A 4 3.15 -5.48 23.52
N LEU A 5 2.44 -5.20 22.42
CA LEU A 5 3.06 -4.56 21.27
C LEU A 5 3.30 -3.09 21.66
N GLU A 6 4.56 -2.70 21.79
CA GLU A 6 4.92 -1.29 21.86
C GLU A 6 4.92 -0.71 20.43
N VAL A 7 4.14 0.35 20.23
CA VAL A 7 4.18 1.12 19.00
C VAL A 7 5.31 2.12 19.14
N ALA A 8 6.47 1.80 18.57
CA ALA A 8 7.58 2.74 18.47
C ALA A 8 7.25 3.79 17.41
N ASN A 9 7.18 5.06 17.81
CA ASN A 9 7.21 6.17 16.87
C ASN A 9 8.67 6.36 16.46
N GLY A 10 8.97 6.19 15.17
CA GLY A 10 10.32 6.34 14.63
C GLY A 10 10.27 6.85 13.20
N GLU A 11 11.37 7.44 12.74
CA GLU A 11 11.53 7.71 11.31
C GLU A 11 11.64 6.39 10.55
N VAL A 12 11.00 6.32 9.39
CA VAL A 12 11.20 5.18 8.47
C VAL A 12 12.56 5.28 7.81
N GLU A 13 13.24 4.14 7.69
CA GLU A 13 14.57 4.02 7.10
C GLU A 13 14.50 3.48 5.67
N ILE A 14 15.35 4.00 4.78
CA ILE A 14 15.49 3.48 3.41
C ILE A 14 16.01 2.03 3.47
N GLY A 15 15.42 1.16 2.67
CA GLY A 15 15.73 -0.28 2.61
C GLY A 15 14.96 -1.12 3.63
N GLN A 16 14.33 -0.51 4.63
CA GLN A 16 13.52 -1.23 5.62
C GLN A 16 12.08 -1.44 5.12
N THR A 17 11.48 -2.54 5.57
CA THR A 17 10.12 -2.94 5.19
C THR A 17 9.15 -2.69 6.33
N TYR A 18 8.06 -2.00 6.04
CA TYR A 18 7.03 -1.66 7.01
C TYR A 18 5.63 -2.04 6.51
N PRO A 19 4.74 -2.49 7.41
CA PRO A 19 3.33 -2.59 7.11
C PRO A 19 2.72 -1.17 7.13
N ILE A 20 2.24 -0.70 5.99
CA ILE A 20 1.53 0.57 5.90
C ILE A 20 0.03 0.27 5.97
N TYR A 21 -0.64 0.77 6.99
CA TYR A 21 -2.11 0.77 7.03
C TYR A 21 -2.64 2.00 6.29
N GLY A 22 -3.53 1.81 5.33
CA GLY A 22 -4.03 2.91 4.52
C GLY A 22 -5.00 2.49 3.45
N MET A 23 -5.16 3.36 2.46
CA MET A 23 -6.01 3.14 1.29
C MET A 23 -5.34 3.70 0.06
N ILE A 24 -5.62 3.11 -1.11
CA ILE A 24 -5.21 3.69 -2.39
C ILE A 24 -6.10 4.90 -2.65
N THR A 25 -5.48 6.08 -2.72
CA THR A 25 -6.15 7.36 -2.97
C THR A 25 -6.13 7.74 -4.44
N LYS A 26 -5.14 7.23 -5.19
CA LYS A 26 -4.99 7.49 -6.62
C LYS A 26 -4.21 6.36 -7.28
N ILE A 27 -4.56 6.06 -8.53
CA ILE A 27 -3.77 5.19 -9.41
C ILE A 27 -3.07 6.09 -10.43
N ILE A 28 -1.74 5.99 -10.48
CA ILE A 28 -0.87 6.88 -11.27
C ILE A 28 -0.46 6.19 -12.57
N ASP A 29 -0.09 4.92 -12.50
CA ASP A 29 0.27 4.07 -13.64
C ASP A 29 -0.36 2.70 -13.43
N GLU A 30 -1.04 2.17 -14.44
CA GLU A 30 -1.71 0.87 -14.41
C GLU A 30 -1.14 -0.11 -15.44
N THR A 31 0.06 0.16 -15.95
CA THR A 31 0.74 -0.71 -16.90
C THR A 31 1.04 -2.07 -16.27
N PRO A 32 0.65 -3.20 -16.89
CA PRO A 32 1.00 -4.53 -16.39
C PRO A 32 2.51 -4.69 -16.17
N GLY A 33 2.87 -5.19 -14.98
CA GLY A 33 4.26 -5.34 -14.54
C GLY A 33 4.85 -4.08 -13.90
N LYS A 34 4.21 -2.91 -14.06
CA LYS A 34 4.64 -1.63 -13.47
C LYS A 34 3.42 -0.79 -13.10
N VAL A 35 2.84 -1.10 -11.94
CA VAL A 35 1.72 -0.33 -11.38
C VAL A 35 2.28 0.67 -10.38
N VAL A 36 1.79 1.91 -10.42
CA VAL A 36 2.15 2.95 -9.45
C VAL A 36 0.87 3.52 -8.85
N VAL A 37 0.78 3.51 -7.53
CA VAL A 37 -0.36 4.03 -6.78
C VAL A 37 0.07 5.04 -5.72
N GLU A 38 -0.87 5.88 -5.32
CA GLU A 38 -0.75 6.75 -4.17
C GLU A 38 -1.52 6.15 -2.99
N ILE A 39 -0.87 6.07 -1.84
CA ILE A 39 -1.44 5.63 -0.57
C ILE A 39 -1.51 6.83 0.37
N ASN A 40 -2.65 7.03 1.03
CA ASN A 40 -2.88 8.09 2.02
C ASN A 40 -2.45 9.50 1.53
N PHE A 41 -2.65 9.81 0.24
CA PHE A 41 -2.35 11.11 -0.38
C PHE A 41 -0.88 11.57 -0.33
N SER A 42 0.05 10.71 0.09
CA SER A 42 1.42 11.14 0.39
C SER A 42 2.50 10.10 0.09
N ILE A 43 2.13 8.82 -0.08
CA ILE A 43 3.09 7.74 -0.31
C ILE A 43 2.91 7.23 -1.74
N LYS A 44 3.98 7.25 -2.53
CA LYS A 44 3.98 6.64 -3.87
C LYS A 44 4.49 5.20 -3.76
N ALA A 45 3.66 4.24 -4.14
CA ALA A 45 3.98 2.82 -4.09
C ALA A 45 4.11 2.23 -5.50
N ASN A 46 5.27 1.64 -5.80
CA ASN A 46 5.46 0.83 -7.00
C ASN A 46 5.07 -0.62 -6.71
N MET A 47 4.30 -1.23 -7.60
CA MET A 47 3.84 -2.61 -7.49
C MET A 47 4.12 -3.37 -8.79
N THR A 48 4.69 -4.56 -8.68
CA THR A 48 4.89 -5.45 -9.84
C THR A 48 3.70 -6.40 -9.97
N ILE A 49 2.69 -5.97 -10.73
CA ILE A 49 1.47 -6.76 -10.96
C ILE A 49 1.35 -7.05 -12.46
N PRO A 50 1.76 -8.25 -12.94
CA PRO A 50 1.72 -8.57 -14.37
C PRO A 50 0.30 -8.91 -14.88
N ASP A 51 -0.62 -9.26 -13.98
CA ASP A 51 -1.97 -9.72 -14.32
C ASP A 51 -2.98 -8.56 -14.30
N ALA A 52 -3.55 -8.25 -15.46
CA ALA A 52 -4.55 -7.19 -15.62
C ALA A 52 -5.81 -7.40 -14.77
N ALA A 53 -6.22 -8.65 -14.50
CA ALA A 53 -7.37 -8.92 -13.63
C ALA A 53 -7.09 -8.47 -12.18
N LYS A 54 -5.85 -8.62 -11.71
CA LYS A 54 -5.44 -8.13 -10.38
C LYS A 54 -5.34 -6.61 -10.33
N ILE A 55 -4.95 -5.98 -11.44
CA ILE A 55 -4.95 -4.50 -11.56
C ILE A 55 -6.40 -3.98 -11.49
N ASN A 56 -7.34 -4.64 -12.17
CA ASN A 56 -8.75 -4.29 -12.08
C ASN A 56 -9.32 -4.50 -10.67
N LEU A 57 -8.95 -5.59 -10.00
CA LEU A 57 -9.32 -5.79 -8.59
C LEU A 57 -8.76 -4.66 -7.70
N LEU A 58 -7.52 -4.23 -7.93
CA LEU A 58 -6.91 -3.12 -7.20
C LEU A 58 -7.69 -1.81 -7.40
N LYS A 59 -8.17 -1.57 -8.63
CA LYS A 59 -9.05 -0.44 -8.97
C LYS A 59 -10.39 -0.51 -8.25
N GLU A 60 -11.05 -1.66 -8.28
CA GLU A 60 -12.33 -1.87 -7.58
C GLU A 60 -12.20 -1.66 -6.08
N ARG A 61 -11.04 -2.03 -5.53
CA ARG A 61 -10.71 -1.93 -4.11
C ARG A 61 -10.05 -0.60 -3.74
N ALA A 62 -9.92 0.34 -4.68
CA ALA A 62 -9.42 1.67 -4.38
C ALA A 62 -10.35 2.32 -3.34
N PHE A 63 -9.78 3.17 -2.48
CA PHE A 63 -10.49 3.75 -1.34
C PHE A 63 -11.01 2.77 -0.27
N GLU A 64 -10.69 1.47 -0.38
CA GLU A 64 -10.90 0.54 0.72
C GLU A 64 -9.64 0.45 1.61
N PRO A 65 -9.81 0.25 2.93
CA PRO A 65 -8.68 0.05 3.84
C PRO A 65 -7.95 -1.26 3.54
N GLY A 66 -6.62 -1.20 3.60
CA GLY A 66 -5.72 -2.32 3.39
C GLY A 66 -4.40 -2.15 4.13
N ILE A 67 -3.66 -3.25 4.21
CA ILE A 67 -2.29 -3.29 4.71
C ILE A 67 -1.36 -3.50 3.50
N PHE A 68 -0.41 -2.59 3.32
CA PHE A 68 0.56 -2.60 2.23
C PHE A 68 1.94 -2.91 2.79
N VAL A 69 2.46 -4.10 2.46
CA VAL A 69 3.80 -4.52 2.89
C VAL A 69 4.82 -3.92 1.93
N SER A 70 5.49 -2.86 2.39
CA SER A 70 6.26 -1.99 1.50
C SER A 70 7.65 -1.70 2.03
N THR A 71 8.64 -1.75 1.14
CA THR A 71 10.03 -1.40 1.42
C THR A 71 10.27 0.05 1.03
N VAL A 72 10.81 0.85 1.95
CA VAL A 72 11.10 2.27 1.68
C VAL A 72 12.27 2.36 0.71
N ARG A 73 12.08 3.08 -0.39
CA ARG A 73 13.07 3.23 -1.45
C ARG A 73 13.75 4.59 -1.40
N ASP A 74 12.96 5.63 -1.16
CA ASP A 74 13.41 7.02 -1.20
C ASP A 74 12.50 7.91 -0.33
N LYS A 75 13.06 9.01 0.17
CA LYS A 75 12.41 10.01 1.02
C LYS A 75 12.56 11.45 0.48
N GLU A 76 13.28 11.69 -0.63
CA GLU A 76 13.64 13.05 -1.09
C GLU A 76 12.45 13.94 -1.48
N GLU A 77 11.43 13.39 -2.16
CA GLU A 77 10.22 14.12 -2.58
C GLU A 77 8.95 13.53 -1.94
N GLY A 78 9.06 13.11 -0.68
CA GLY A 78 8.06 12.31 0.01
C GLY A 78 8.40 10.82 -0.01
N ILE A 79 7.58 10.02 0.66
CA ILE A 79 7.89 8.60 0.86
C ILE A 79 7.57 7.83 -0.42
N ARG A 80 8.59 7.21 -0.99
CA ARG A 80 8.46 6.28 -2.12
C ARG A 80 8.78 4.88 -1.64
N VAL A 81 7.91 3.92 -1.98
CA VAL A 81 8.04 2.54 -1.54
C VAL A 81 7.88 1.57 -2.70
N ASP A 82 8.52 0.41 -2.58
CA ASP A 82 8.21 -0.74 -3.40
C ASP A 82 7.29 -1.65 -2.58
N CYS A 83 6.04 -1.79 -3.03
CA CYS A 83 5.00 -2.55 -2.34
C CYS A 83 4.90 -3.95 -2.95
N SER A 84 5.22 -4.95 -2.12
CA SER A 84 5.24 -6.36 -2.51
C SER A 84 3.87 -7.01 -2.45
N THR A 85 3.07 -6.64 -1.44
CA THR A 85 1.81 -7.29 -1.12
C THR A 85 0.82 -6.27 -0.56
N VAL A 86 -0.43 -6.35 -1.02
CA VAL A 86 -1.57 -5.66 -0.41
C VAL A 86 -2.56 -6.69 0.12
N VAL A 87 -2.97 -6.49 1.38
CA VAL A 87 -4.00 -7.29 2.04
C VAL A 87 -5.19 -6.38 2.32
N PHE A 88 -6.27 -6.58 1.57
CA PHE A 88 -7.52 -5.87 1.80
C PHE A 88 -8.36 -6.57 2.86
N GLY A 89 -9.08 -5.78 3.66
CA GLY A 89 -10.08 -6.31 4.58
C GLY A 89 -11.26 -7.01 3.87
N ARG A 90 -12.13 -7.63 4.66
CA ARG A 90 -13.42 -8.13 4.15
C ARG A 90 -14.20 -6.97 3.52
N ARG A 91 -14.78 -7.18 2.34
CA ARG A 91 -15.69 -6.20 1.71
C ARG A 91 -16.84 -5.94 2.68
N GLN A 92 -17.08 -4.68 3.02
CA GLN A 92 -18.33 -4.31 3.68
C GLN A 92 -19.44 -4.39 2.63
N GLN A 93 -20.29 -5.41 2.73
CA GLN A 93 -21.56 -5.41 2.00
C GLN A 93 -22.48 -4.43 2.73
N PHE A 94 -22.63 -3.21 2.19
CA PHE A 94 -23.72 -2.35 2.60
C PHE A 94 -25.02 -2.97 2.05
N ASN A 95 -25.76 -3.67 2.92
CA ASN A 95 -27.17 -3.90 2.68
C ASN A 95 -27.89 -2.58 2.97
N ALA A 96 -28.16 -1.81 1.91
CA ALA A 96 -29.05 -0.66 1.97
C ALA A 96 -30.51 -1.12 1.86
#